data_AF-A0A1B0ZLK2-F1
#
_entry.id   AF-A0A1B0ZLK2-F1
#
_cell.length_a   1.000
_cell.length_b   1.000
_cell.length_c   1.000
_cell.angle_alpha   90.00
_cell.angle_beta   90.00
_cell.angle_gamma   90.00
#
_symmetry.space_group_name_H-M   'P 1'
#
loop_
_entity.id
_entity.type
_entity.pdbx_description
1 polymer ?
#
loop_
_entity_poly.entity_id
_entity_poly.type
_entity_poly.pdbx_seq_one_letter_code
_entity_poly.pdbx_strand_id
1 'polypeptide(L)'
;MKVGGTSFEIALSSLCDGDSVITPIALDDEALRRRLGIPGPQNYIAPIWRNADGEEYWRSSGDFVNHIPAPRAKALIPPDVWDGYRKITIWRNPFDVAISRYFWVGGTATGMHFDEFVDRHRSFLHDNARIAPLTGEAALDSYLRYECLADDMESLQVPGLKELFQALNAKSNIRPKWGTSVTETYSMFPAAAEIIAEECKEEIAFFGYQNPLSHSPPQAAQTKDKIHV
;
A
#
# COMPACT_ATOMS: atom_id res chain seq x y z
N MET A 1 1.15 -3.95 -6.78
CA MET A 1 0.19 -3.58 -5.70
C MET A 1 -0.90 -4.61 -5.44
N LYS A 2 -0.90 -5.23 -4.24
CA LYS A 2 -2.00 -6.00 -3.59
C LYS A 2 -1.87 -5.86 -2.06
N VAL A 3 -1.94 -4.63 -1.58
CA VAL A 3 -1.57 -4.25 -0.20
C VAL A 3 -2.78 -3.92 0.70
N GLY A 4 -4.01 -4.22 0.28
CA GLY A 4 -5.21 -3.82 1.02
C GLY A 4 -5.50 -2.30 1.00
N GLY A 5 -4.90 -1.57 0.05
CA GLY A 5 -4.99 -0.11 -0.05
C GLY A 5 -6.42 0.41 -0.16
N THR A 6 -7.32 -0.28 -0.87
CA THR A 6 -8.71 0.16 -1.04
C THR A 6 -9.45 0.33 0.29
N SER A 7 -9.40 -0.67 1.18
CA SER A 7 -10.07 -0.59 2.49
C SER A 7 -9.49 0.55 3.34
N PHE A 8 -8.18 0.78 3.23
CA PHE A 8 -7.51 1.86 3.94
C PHE A 8 -7.90 3.24 3.40
N GLU A 9 -7.97 3.38 2.07
CA GLU A 9 -8.40 4.62 1.42
C GLU A 9 -9.85 4.96 1.81
N ILE A 10 -10.77 3.98 1.80
CA ILE A 10 -12.15 4.19 2.25
C ILE A 10 -12.21 4.61 3.73
N ALA A 11 -11.41 4.00 4.60
CA ALA A 11 -11.34 4.38 6.01
C ALA A 11 -10.87 5.82 6.18
N LEU A 12 -9.80 6.22 5.49
CA LEU A 12 -9.28 7.59 5.52
C LEU A 12 -10.28 8.60 4.95
N SER A 13 -10.97 8.28 3.85
CA SER A 13 -12.00 9.16 3.27
C SER A 13 -13.11 9.52 4.26
N SER A 14 -13.40 8.67 5.25
CA SER A 14 -14.40 8.97 6.27
C SER A 14 -13.97 10.03 7.30
N LEU A 15 -12.67 10.34 7.34
CA LEU A 15 -12.07 11.38 8.18
C LEU A 15 -11.82 12.68 7.40
N CYS A 16 -12.10 12.69 6.08
CA CYS A 16 -11.89 13.83 5.20
C CYS A 16 -13.04 14.83 5.24
N ASP A 17 -12.73 16.08 4.95
CA ASP A 17 -13.67 17.19 4.79
C ASP A 17 -13.87 17.55 3.31
N GLY A 18 -14.57 18.66 3.04
CA GLY A 18 -14.87 19.12 1.68
C GLY A 18 -13.67 19.66 0.89
N ASP A 19 -12.57 19.98 1.56
CA ASP A 19 -11.35 20.52 0.93
C ASP A 19 -10.34 19.41 0.62
N SER A 20 -10.51 18.24 1.23
CA SER A 20 -9.66 17.07 1.01
C SER A 20 -9.64 16.60 -0.45
N VAL A 21 -8.48 16.14 -0.92
CA VAL A 21 -8.33 15.51 -2.24
C VAL A 21 -8.58 14.01 -2.11
N ILE A 22 -9.63 13.51 -2.79
CA ILE A 22 -10.01 12.09 -2.77
C ILE A 22 -10.09 11.59 -4.22
N THR A 23 -9.31 10.56 -4.54
CA THR A 23 -9.27 10.00 -5.89
C THR A 23 -10.38 8.97 -6.14
N PRO A 24 -10.81 8.79 -7.40
CA PRO A 24 -11.66 7.66 -7.79
C PRO A 24 -10.97 6.30 -7.57
N ILE A 25 -11.71 5.34 -7.02
CA ILE A 25 -11.35 3.92 -6.96
C ILE A 25 -12.26 3.08 -7.88
N ALA A 26 -12.14 1.74 -7.79
CA ALA A 26 -12.97 0.86 -8.61
C ALA A 26 -14.47 1.07 -8.33
N LEU A 27 -15.31 0.92 -9.36
CA LEU A 27 -16.74 1.24 -9.29
C LEU A 27 -17.48 0.51 -8.15
N ASP A 28 -17.15 -0.76 -7.91
CA ASP A 28 -17.75 -1.56 -6.84
C ASP A 28 -17.37 -1.02 -5.45
N ASP A 29 -16.15 -0.51 -5.31
CA ASP A 29 -15.66 0.08 -4.06
C ASP A 29 -16.23 1.50 -3.86
N GLU A 30 -16.48 2.26 -4.93
CA GLU A 30 -17.23 3.53 -4.87
C GLU A 30 -18.68 3.31 -4.45
N ALA A 31 -19.32 2.23 -4.91
CA ALA A 31 -20.64 1.85 -4.46
C ALA A 31 -20.66 1.51 -2.96
N LEU A 32 -19.59 0.91 -2.44
CA LEU A 32 -19.39 0.69 -1.01
C LEU A 32 -19.26 2.02 -0.24
N ARG A 33 -18.38 2.94 -0.67
CA ARG A 33 -18.26 4.29 -0.05
C ARG A 33 -19.60 4.98 0.06
N ARG A 34 -20.34 5.04 -1.05
CA ARG A 34 -21.67 5.67 -1.12
C ARG A 34 -22.67 5.04 -0.16
N ARG A 35 -22.72 3.70 -0.09
CA ARG A 35 -23.64 2.99 0.82
C ARG A 35 -23.34 3.28 2.29
N LEU A 36 -22.08 3.51 2.62
CA LEU A 36 -21.64 3.84 3.98
C LEU A 36 -21.74 5.33 4.30
N GLY A 37 -22.16 6.18 3.35
CA GLY A 37 -22.21 7.63 3.53
C GLY A 37 -20.81 8.28 3.64
N ILE A 38 -19.78 7.60 3.15
CA ILE A 38 -18.39 8.08 3.19
C ILE A 38 -18.17 8.99 1.96
N PRO A 39 -17.45 10.12 2.11
CA PRO A 39 -17.05 10.99 1.01
C PRO A 39 -16.46 10.22 -0.17
N GLY A 40 -16.96 10.52 -1.37
CA GLY A 40 -16.46 9.98 -2.63
C GLY A 40 -15.36 10.86 -3.24
N PRO A 41 -15.03 10.64 -4.52
CA PRO A 41 -13.98 11.40 -5.19
C PRO A 41 -14.31 12.90 -5.27
N GLN A 42 -13.34 13.73 -4.92
CA GLN A 42 -13.44 15.19 -4.87
C GLN A 42 -12.06 15.84 -4.99
N ASN A 43 -12.01 17.07 -5.50
CA ASN A 43 -10.79 17.89 -5.59
C ASN A 43 -9.57 17.20 -6.25
N TYR A 44 -9.75 16.14 -7.03
CA TYR A 44 -8.64 15.38 -7.62
C TYR A 44 -8.26 15.88 -9.02
N ILE A 45 -9.10 16.68 -9.67
CA ILE A 45 -8.83 17.26 -11.00
C ILE A 45 -8.17 18.62 -10.80
N ALA A 46 -6.90 18.73 -11.19
CA ALA A 46 -6.07 19.94 -11.08
C ALA A 46 -6.40 20.84 -9.87
N PRO A 47 -6.28 20.34 -8.61
CA PRO A 47 -6.68 21.09 -7.41
C PRO A 47 -5.97 22.44 -7.28
N ILE A 48 -6.65 23.35 -6.60
CA ILE A 48 -6.19 24.70 -6.32
C ILE A 48 -6.05 24.83 -4.80
N TRP A 49 -4.89 25.28 -4.34
CA TRP A 49 -4.67 25.65 -2.95
C TRP A 49 -4.83 27.15 -2.80
N ARG A 50 -5.55 27.53 -1.74
CA ARG A 50 -5.89 28.91 -1.41
C ARG A 50 -5.33 29.26 -0.04
N ASN A 51 -4.91 30.50 0.14
CA ASN A 51 -4.50 31.02 1.44
C ASN A 51 -5.73 31.30 2.33
N ALA A 52 -5.50 31.77 3.56
CA ALA A 52 -6.57 32.07 4.51
C ALA A 52 -7.57 33.15 4.02
N ASP A 53 -7.12 34.04 3.12
CA ASP A 53 -7.94 35.09 2.51
C ASP A 53 -8.71 34.58 1.27
N GLY A 54 -8.55 33.30 0.90
CA GLY A 54 -9.20 32.66 -0.25
C GLY A 54 -8.49 32.89 -1.59
N GLU A 55 -7.33 33.56 -1.60
CA GLU A 55 -6.55 33.80 -2.79
C GLU A 55 -5.81 32.53 -3.21
N GLU A 56 -5.85 32.22 -4.51
CA GLU A 56 -5.10 31.11 -5.09
C GLU A 56 -3.60 31.42 -5.08
N TYR A 57 -2.82 30.53 -4.47
CA TYR A 57 -1.36 30.63 -4.49
C TYR A 57 -0.69 29.44 -5.20
N TRP A 58 -1.44 28.36 -5.44
CA TRP A 58 -0.95 27.21 -6.18
C TRP A 58 -2.08 26.49 -6.91
N ARG A 59 -1.76 26.02 -8.11
CA ARG A 59 -2.62 25.17 -8.92
C ARG A 59 -1.82 23.96 -9.37
N SER A 60 -2.33 22.77 -9.05
CA SER A 60 -1.74 21.54 -9.54
C SER A 60 -1.68 21.55 -11.06
N SER A 61 -0.54 21.16 -11.62
CA SER A 61 -0.36 21.05 -13.07
C SER A 61 -1.03 19.79 -13.68
N GLY A 62 -1.79 19.02 -12.88
CA GLY A 62 -2.49 17.83 -13.34
C GLY A 62 -3.31 17.15 -12.26
N ASP A 63 -3.85 15.99 -12.62
CA ASP A 63 -4.82 15.28 -11.81
C ASP A 63 -4.15 14.26 -10.87
N PHE A 64 -4.78 14.08 -9.72
CA PHE A 64 -4.51 13.00 -8.79
C PHE A 64 -5.31 11.77 -9.25
N VAL A 65 -4.63 10.62 -9.27
CA VAL A 65 -5.20 9.34 -9.70
C VAL A 65 -4.87 8.27 -8.66
N ASN A 66 -5.72 7.25 -8.57
CA ASN A 66 -5.37 6.07 -7.79
C ASN A 66 -4.03 5.48 -8.32
N HIS A 67 -3.21 4.96 -7.41
CA HIS A 67 -1.85 4.50 -7.66
C HIS A 67 -0.88 5.58 -8.19
N ILE A 68 -1.14 6.86 -7.95
CA ILE A 68 -0.18 7.93 -8.25
C ILE A 68 1.16 7.66 -7.53
N PRO A 69 2.30 7.64 -8.25
CA PRO A 69 3.60 7.55 -7.61
C PRO A 69 3.90 8.76 -6.72
N ALA A 70 4.52 8.54 -5.57
CA ALA A 70 4.90 9.60 -4.63
C ALA A 70 5.74 10.73 -5.26
N PRO A 71 6.74 10.45 -6.14
CA PRO A 71 7.45 11.53 -6.84
C PRO A 71 6.52 12.40 -7.70
N ARG A 72 5.51 11.78 -8.33
CA ARG A 72 4.51 12.50 -9.12
C ARG A 72 3.57 13.30 -8.21
N ALA A 73 3.09 12.71 -7.11
CA ALA A 73 2.26 13.43 -6.14
C ALA A 73 3.00 14.65 -5.57
N LYS A 74 4.27 14.50 -5.19
CA LYS A 74 5.14 15.59 -4.72
C LYS A 74 5.22 16.74 -5.71
N ALA A 75 5.30 16.45 -7.02
CA ALA A 75 5.35 17.49 -8.05
C ALA A 75 4.02 18.23 -8.27
N LEU A 76 2.88 17.66 -7.84
CA LEU A 76 1.55 18.26 -8.00
C LEU A 76 1.12 19.09 -6.77
N ILE A 77 1.72 18.83 -5.61
CA ILE A 77 1.37 19.45 -4.33
C ILE A 77 2.32 20.64 -4.06
N PRO A 78 1.83 21.77 -3.51
CA PRO A 78 2.71 22.86 -3.06
C PRO A 78 3.80 22.34 -2.12
N PRO A 79 5.07 22.77 -2.24
CA PRO A 79 6.16 22.24 -1.43
C PRO A 79 5.93 22.33 0.08
N ASP A 80 5.37 23.44 0.55
CA ASP A 80 5.04 23.67 1.97
C ASP A 80 3.93 22.73 2.47
N VAL A 81 2.92 22.48 1.64
CA VAL A 81 1.86 21.51 1.96
C VAL A 81 2.42 20.08 1.96
N TRP A 82 3.23 19.72 0.98
CA TRP A 82 3.90 18.42 0.95
C TRP A 82 4.71 18.26 2.22
N ASP A 83 5.65 19.16 2.52
CA ASP A 83 6.55 19.05 3.68
C ASP A 83 5.80 19.07 5.02
N GLY A 84 4.68 19.80 5.10
CA GLY A 84 3.84 19.85 6.30
C GLY A 84 2.96 18.62 6.55
N TYR A 85 2.74 17.77 5.54
CA TYR A 85 1.87 16.60 5.67
C TYR A 85 2.66 15.35 6.02
N ARG A 86 2.06 14.46 6.82
CA ARG A 86 2.56 13.08 6.99
C ARG A 86 2.13 12.23 5.81
N LYS A 87 3.07 11.58 5.13
CA LYS A 87 2.82 10.69 4.00
C LYS A 87 2.89 9.25 4.47
N ILE A 88 1.84 8.49 4.19
CA ILE A 88 1.65 7.13 4.70
C ILE A 88 1.42 6.22 3.51
N THR A 89 2.03 5.03 3.55
CA THR A 89 1.72 3.95 2.61
C THR A 89 1.58 2.63 3.35
N ILE A 90 0.98 1.64 2.69
CA ILE A 90 0.99 0.26 3.14
C ILE A 90 1.96 -0.52 2.26
N TRP A 91 2.90 -1.21 2.90
CA TRP A 91 3.75 -2.21 2.29
C TRP A 91 3.30 -3.61 2.66
N ARG A 92 3.52 -4.59 1.80
CA ARG A 92 3.23 -6.00 2.08
C ARG A 92 4.46 -6.82 1.77
N ASN A 93 4.71 -7.84 2.58
CA ASN A 93 5.78 -8.79 2.34
C ASN A 93 5.78 -9.28 0.86
N PRO A 94 6.89 -9.11 0.11
CA PRO A 94 6.94 -9.38 -1.32
C PRO A 94 6.61 -10.84 -1.68
N PHE A 95 6.97 -11.78 -0.82
CA PHE A 95 6.62 -13.20 -0.98
C PHE A 95 5.11 -13.42 -0.95
N ASP A 96 4.38 -12.70 -0.09
CA ASP A 96 2.93 -12.78 0.00
C ASP A 96 2.23 -11.96 -1.10
N VAL A 97 2.85 -10.86 -1.56
CA VAL A 97 2.39 -10.09 -2.74
C VAL A 97 2.36 -10.97 -3.98
N ALA A 98 3.43 -11.74 -4.25
CA ALA A 98 3.50 -12.61 -5.42
C ALA A 98 2.37 -13.65 -5.43
N ILE A 99 2.15 -14.34 -4.31
CA ILE A 99 1.04 -15.31 -4.16
C ILE A 99 -0.30 -14.60 -4.35
N SER A 100 -0.49 -13.45 -3.70
CA SER A 100 -1.74 -12.69 -3.82
C SER A 100 -1.99 -12.21 -5.25
N ARG A 101 -0.95 -11.84 -6.00
CA ARG A 101 -1.07 -11.41 -7.39
C ARG A 101 -1.41 -12.58 -8.30
N TYR A 102 -0.77 -13.74 -8.10
CA TYR A 102 -1.06 -14.97 -8.85
C TYR A 102 -2.54 -15.37 -8.76
N PHE A 103 -3.10 -15.46 -7.54
CA PHE A 103 -4.52 -15.79 -7.38
C PHE A 103 -5.46 -14.69 -7.89
N TRP A 104 -5.05 -13.43 -7.80
CA TRP A 104 -5.86 -12.32 -8.32
C TRP A 104 -5.99 -12.35 -9.85
N VAL A 105 -4.98 -12.83 -10.58
CA VAL A 105 -5.05 -13.01 -12.06
C VAL A 105 -5.69 -14.33 -12.49
N GLY A 106 -6.24 -15.12 -11.55
CA GLY A 106 -6.93 -16.38 -11.83
C GLY A 106 -6.19 -17.63 -11.35
N GLY A 107 -4.95 -17.51 -10.87
CA GLY A 107 -4.18 -18.61 -10.31
C GLY A 107 -4.08 -19.83 -11.23
N THR A 108 -4.36 -21.02 -10.68
CA THR A 108 -4.30 -22.28 -11.43
C THR A 108 -5.30 -22.37 -12.58
N ALA A 109 -6.40 -21.62 -12.54
CA ALA A 109 -7.38 -21.59 -13.63
C ALA A 109 -6.82 -20.98 -14.93
N THR A 110 -5.70 -20.26 -14.85
CA THR A 110 -4.97 -19.76 -16.02
C THR A 110 -4.17 -20.84 -16.75
N GLY A 111 -3.99 -22.01 -16.13
CA GLY A 111 -3.12 -23.09 -16.61
C GLY A 111 -1.61 -22.84 -16.36
N MET A 112 -1.24 -21.69 -15.81
CA MET A 112 0.15 -21.35 -15.49
C MET A 112 0.48 -21.71 -14.04
N HIS A 113 1.62 -22.36 -13.82
CA HIS A 113 2.12 -22.64 -12.46
C HIS A 113 2.67 -21.37 -11.79
N PHE A 114 2.74 -21.38 -10.46
CA PHE A 114 3.13 -20.20 -9.69
C PHE A 114 4.56 -19.73 -9.96
N ASP A 115 5.51 -20.66 -10.10
CA ASP A 115 6.91 -20.39 -10.45
C ASP A 115 7.05 -19.82 -11.86
N GLU A 116 6.36 -20.40 -12.84
CA GLU A 116 6.31 -19.88 -14.22
C GLU A 116 5.73 -18.46 -14.24
N PHE A 117 4.69 -18.20 -13.44
CA PHE A 117 4.10 -16.87 -13.30
C PHE A 117 5.10 -15.85 -12.75
N VAL A 118 5.81 -16.18 -11.67
CA VAL A 118 6.83 -15.29 -11.08
C VAL A 118 7.96 -15.03 -12.06
N ASP A 119 8.45 -16.07 -12.74
CA ASP A 119 9.55 -15.95 -13.70
C ASP A 119 9.18 -15.11 -14.92
N ARG A 120 7.98 -15.28 -15.48
CA ARG A 120 7.52 -14.53 -16.66
C ARG A 120 7.08 -13.09 -16.35
N HIS A 121 6.64 -12.83 -15.12
CA HIS A 121 6.03 -11.54 -14.76
C HIS A 121 6.82 -10.77 -13.69
N ARG A 122 8.14 -10.96 -13.59
CA ARG A 122 9.01 -10.29 -12.59
C ARG A 122 8.79 -8.78 -12.45
N SER A 123 8.42 -8.09 -13.51
CA SER A 123 8.20 -6.63 -13.51
C SER A 123 7.17 -6.14 -12.49
N PHE A 124 6.19 -6.98 -12.09
CA PHE A 124 5.19 -6.59 -11.07
C PHE A 124 5.79 -6.51 -9.66
N LEU A 125 6.91 -7.19 -9.40
CA LEU A 125 7.57 -7.17 -8.09
C LEU A 125 8.04 -5.76 -7.73
N HIS A 126 8.34 -4.96 -8.76
CA HIS A 126 8.78 -3.57 -8.67
C HIS A 126 7.63 -2.55 -8.60
N ASP A 127 6.36 -2.98 -8.70
CA ASP A 127 5.20 -2.06 -8.74
C ASP A 127 5.14 -1.17 -7.48
N ASN A 128 5.39 -1.75 -6.30
CA ASN A 128 5.27 -1.03 -5.05
C ASN A 128 6.39 0.03 -4.89
N ALA A 129 7.64 -0.32 -5.20
CA ALA A 129 8.78 0.60 -5.11
C ALA A 129 8.69 1.76 -6.10
N ARG A 130 8.09 1.53 -7.28
CA ARG A 130 7.79 2.61 -8.23
C ARG A 130 6.77 3.62 -7.70
N ILE A 131 5.80 3.15 -6.90
CA ILE A 131 4.73 4.01 -6.36
C ILE A 131 5.20 4.69 -5.07
N ALA A 132 5.84 3.95 -4.17
CA ALA A 132 6.31 4.42 -2.88
C ALA A 132 7.81 4.09 -2.74
N PRO A 133 8.70 4.98 -3.19
CA PRO A 133 10.15 4.78 -3.04
C PRO A 133 10.50 4.60 -1.57
N LEU A 134 11.47 3.74 -1.23
CA LEU A 134 11.92 3.53 0.16
C LEU A 134 12.96 4.56 0.62
N THR A 135 13.57 5.28 -0.32
CA THR A 135 14.63 6.25 -0.08
C THR A 135 14.48 7.45 -1.02
N GLY A 136 15.24 8.51 -0.73
CA GLY A 136 15.27 9.74 -1.52
C GLY A 136 14.17 10.73 -1.13
N GLU A 137 14.10 11.83 -1.87
CA GLU A 137 13.26 12.98 -1.55
C GLU A 137 11.74 12.77 -1.59
N ALA A 138 11.31 11.67 -2.21
CA ALA A 138 9.91 11.28 -2.32
C ALA A 138 9.60 10.01 -1.51
N ALA A 139 10.52 9.58 -0.65
CA ALA A 139 10.21 8.60 0.38
C ALA A 139 9.12 9.13 1.31
N LEU A 140 8.39 8.20 1.91
CA LEU A 140 7.23 8.49 2.74
C LEU A 140 7.61 8.40 4.22
N ASP A 141 6.80 8.99 5.09
CA ASP A 141 7.12 9.07 6.52
C ASP A 141 6.76 7.76 7.26
N SER A 142 5.70 7.08 6.82
CA SER A 142 5.24 5.83 7.43
C SER A 142 4.99 4.74 6.38
N TYR A 143 5.60 3.58 6.60
CA TYR A 143 5.33 2.36 5.83
C TYR A 143 4.67 1.32 6.73
N LEU A 144 3.34 1.24 6.68
CA LEU A 144 2.58 0.26 7.46
C LEU A 144 2.73 -1.12 6.84
N ARG A 145 3.07 -2.12 7.63
CA ARG A 145 3.20 -3.50 7.17
C ARG A 145 1.84 -4.17 7.14
N TYR A 146 1.46 -4.71 6.00
CA TYR A 146 0.17 -5.36 5.74
C TYR A 146 -0.17 -6.42 6.81
N GLU A 147 0.81 -7.26 7.12
CA GLU A 147 0.73 -8.33 8.11
C GLU A 147 0.66 -7.87 9.57
N CYS A 148 1.01 -6.60 9.85
CA CYS A 148 0.96 -5.97 11.17
C CYS A 148 0.06 -4.72 11.17
N LEU A 149 -0.90 -4.63 10.23
CA LEU A 149 -1.63 -3.39 9.97
C LEU A 149 -2.35 -2.83 11.18
N ALA A 150 -2.91 -3.68 12.03
CA ALA A 150 -3.61 -3.24 13.24
C ALA A 150 -2.68 -2.46 14.18
N ASP A 151 -1.48 -2.98 14.41
CA ASP A 151 -0.49 -2.39 15.31
C ASP A 151 0.17 -1.17 14.65
N ASP A 152 0.52 -1.29 13.37
CA ASP A 152 1.14 -0.20 12.62
C ASP A 152 0.16 0.98 12.44
N MET A 153 -1.16 0.74 12.33
CA MET A 153 -2.17 1.82 12.31
C MET A 153 -2.28 2.56 13.64
N GLU A 154 -2.14 1.88 14.78
CA GLU A 154 -2.14 2.58 16.08
C GLU A 154 -0.96 3.55 16.19
N SER A 155 0.19 3.19 15.60
CA SER A 155 1.36 4.08 15.54
C SER A 155 1.11 5.37 14.74
N LEU A 156 0.05 5.41 13.91
CA LEU A 156 -0.33 6.63 13.22
C LEU A 156 -0.95 7.67 14.15
N GLN A 157 -1.51 7.25 15.30
CA GLN A 157 -2.24 8.13 16.23
C GLN A 157 -3.37 8.93 15.56
N VAL A 158 -4.02 8.33 14.56
CA VAL A 158 -5.22 8.89 13.90
C VAL A 158 -6.46 8.30 14.57
N PRO A 159 -7.23 9.08 15.35
CA PRO A 159 -8.38 8.58 16.10
C PRO A 159 -9.42 7.90 15.19
N GLY A 160 -9.89 6.72 15.60
CA GLY A 160 -10.96 5.97 14.91
C GLY A 160 -10.54 5.21 13.65
N LEU A 161 -9.32 5.44 13.12
CA LEU A 161 -8.88 4.84 11.85
C LEU A 161 -8.85 3.31 11.91
N LYS A 162 -8.37 2.74 13.02
CA LYS A 162 -8.27 1.29 13.21
C LYS A 162 -9.65 0.65 13.18
N GLU A 163 -10.60 1.20 13.92
CA GLU A 163 -11.97 0.71 14.04
C GLU A 163 -12.69 0.77 12.68
N LEU A 164 -12.55 1.90 11.97
CA LEU A 164 -13.09 2.09 10.62
C LEU A 164 -12.53 1.06 9.64
N PHE A 165 -11.21 0.85 9.65
CA PHE A 165 -10.56 -0.13 8.78
C PHE A 165 -11.00 -1.57 9.06
N GLN A 166 -11.11 -1.94 10.35
CA GLN A 166 -11.57 -3.28 10.74
C GLN A 166 -13.00 -3.56 10.29
N ALA A 167 -13.90 -2.57 10.39
CA ALA A 167 -15.28 -2.70 9.93
C ALA A 167 -15.39 -2.96 8.41
N LEU A 168 -14.49 -2.38 7.61
CA LEU A 168 -14.45 -2.55 6.15
C LEU A 168 -13.92 -3.93 5.73
N ASN A 169 -12.94 -4.48 6.46
CA ASN A 169 -12.26 -5.72 6.07
C ASN A 169 -12.99 -7.02 6.42
N ALA A 170 -14.17 -6.96 7.04
CA ALA A 170 -14.97 -8.12 7.42
C ALA A 170 -15.41 -9.04 6.25
N LYS A 171 -15.04 -8.74 4.98
CA LYS A 171 -15.51 -9.43 3.77
C LYS A 171 -14.43 -9.92 2.78
N SER A 172 -13.13 -9.80 3.07
CA SER A 172 -12.10 -10.17 2.09
C SER A 172 -11.87 -11.71 2.01
N ASN A 173 -12.38 -12.37 0.96
CA ASN A 173 -12.25 -13.82 0.72
C ASN A 173 -11.83 -14.13 -0.73
N ILE A 174 -10.70 -13.57 -1.21
CA ILE A 174 -10.20 -13.90 -2.58
C ILE A 174 -9.19 -15.06 -2.54
N ARG A 175 -8.46 -15.25 -1.43
CA ARG A 175 -7.49 -16.36 -1.28
C ARG A 175 -8.18 -17.60 -0.69
N PRO A 176 -7.96 -18.81 -1.24
CA PRO A 176 -8.40 -20.05 -0.60
C PRO A 176 -7.79 -20.20 0.81
N LYS A 177 -8.63 -20.56 1.80
CA LYS A 177 -8.21 -20.68 3.22
C LYS A 177 -7.35 -21.92 3.53
N TRP A 178 -7.27 -22.90 2.64
CA TRP A 178 -6.56 -24.17 2.85
C TRP A 178 -5.37 -24.31 1.89
N GLY A 179 -4.22 -24.78 2.40
CA GLY A 179 -3.06 -25.22 1.60
C GLY A 179 -2.18 -24.13 0.99
N THR A 180 -2.20 -22.90 1.51
CA THR A 180 -1.45 -21.78 0.95
C THR A 180 -0.75 -20.95 2.02
N SER A 181 -0.12 -21.52 3.05
CA SER A 181 0.82 -20.68 3.81
C SER A 181 1.96 -20.23 2.88
N VAL A 182 2.56 -19.07 3.18
CA VAL A 182 3.71 -18.56 2.42
C VAL A 182 4.81 -19.64 2.38
N THR A 183 5.14 -20.22 3.53
CA THR A 183 6.16 -21.28 3.65
C THR A 183 5.83 -22.54 2.85
N GLU A 184 4.61 -23.07 2.92
CA GLU A 184 4.22 -24.26 2.14
C GLU A 184 4.34 -23.99 0.64
N THR A 185 3.86 -22.82 0.19
CA THR A 185 3.89 -22.45 -1.23
C THR A 185 5.33 -22.42 -1.75
N TYR A 186 6.22 -21.73 -1.06
CA TYR A 186 7.62 -21.63 -1.50
C TYR A 186 8.42 -22.92 -1.29
N SER A 187 7.99 -23.81 -0.38
CA SER A 187 8.57 -25.15 -0.27
C SER A 187 8.29 -25.99 -1.52
N MET A 188 7.14 -25.80 -2.16
CA MET A 188 6.80 -26.42 -3.44
C MET A 188 7.45 -25.73 -4.64
N PHE A 189 7.74 -24.43 -4.54
CA PHE A 189 8.26 -23.59 -5.62
C PHE A 189 9.50 -22.78 -5.19
N PRO A 190 10.62 -23.43 -4.84
CA PRO A 190 11.78 -22.75 -4.26
C PRO A 190 12.45 -21.75 -5.20
N ALA A 191 12.47 -22.03 -6.51
CA ALA A 191 13.00 -21.09 -7.51
C ALA A 191 12.26 -19.73 -7.50
N ALA A 192 10.95 -19.73 -7.23
CA ALA A 192 10.19 -18.48 -7.11
C ALA A 192 10.63 -17.66 -5.88
N ALA A 193 11.00 -18.32 -4.77
CA ALA A 193 11.51 -17.63 -3.60
C ALA A 193 12.86 -16.94 -3.88
N GLU A 194 13.75 -17.60 -4.62
CA GLU A 194 15.05 -17.04 -5.01
C GLU A 194 14.88 -15.82 -5.93
N ILE A 195 14.00 -15.90 -6.92
CA ILE A 195 13.70 -14.76 -7.81
C ILE A 195 13.20 -13.58 -6.99
N ILE A 196 12.24 -13.79 -6.08
CA ILE A 196 11.69 -12.71 -5.26
C ILE A 196 12.73 -12.15 -4.30
N ALA A 197 13.58 -13.00 -3.71
CA ALA A 197 14.63 -12.56 -2.82
C ALA A 197 15.65 -11.63 -3.51
N GLU A 198 16.00 -11.91 -4.76
CA GLU A 198 16.90 -11.05 -5.54
C GLU A 198 16.19 -9.77 -6.01
N GLU A 199 15.01 -9.90 -6.62
CA GLU A 199 14.28 -8.77 -7.22
C GLU A 199 13.79 -7.77 -6.16
N CYS A 200 13.45 -8.24 -4.95
CA CYS A 200 12.95 -7.41 -3.84
C CYS A 200 13.95 -7.24 -2.69
N LYS A 201 15.26 -7.34 -2.97
CA LYS A 201 16.29 -7.35 -1.91
C LYS A 201 16.30 -6.08 -1.05
N GLU A 202 16.01 -4.93 -1.64
CA GLU A 202 16.00 -3.64 -0.94
C GLU A 202 14.83 -3.56 0.03
N GLU A 203 13.65 -3.98 -0.40
CA GLU A 203 12.45 -4.10 0.42
C GLU A 203 12.65 -5.09 1.56
N ILE A 204 13.20 -6.27 1.24
CA ILE A 204 13.44 -7.32 2.22
C ILE A 204 14.38 -6.80 3.31
N ALA A 205 15.47 -6.12 2.93
CA ALA A 205 16.38 -5.51 3.88
C ALA A 205 15.73 -4.37 4.69
N PHE A 206 14.97 -3.48 4.03
CA PHE A 206 14.34 -2.32 4.67
C PHE A 206 13.33 -2.74 5.75
N PHE A 207 12.50 -3.74 5.47
CA PHE A 207 11.45 -4.22 6.38
C PHE A 207 11.89 -5.38 7.28
N GLY A 208 13.11 -5.90 7.09
CA GLY A 208 13.62 -7.06 7.84
C GLY A 208 12.91 -8.37 7.51
N TYR A 209 12.34 -8.49 6.31
CA TYR A 209 11.68 -9.73 5.88
C TYR A 209 12.67 -10.88 5.77
N GLN A 210 12.18 -12.09 6.01
CA GLN A 210 12.97 -13.31 5.90
C GLN A 210 12.52 -14.09 4.67
N ASN A 211 13.47 -14.73 3.99
CA ASN A 211 13.14 -15.68 2.94
C ASN A 211 12.33 -16.83 3.60
N PRO A 212 11.15 -17.20 3.07
CA PRO A 212 10.31 -18.25 3.64
C PRO A 212 11.00 -19.62 3.78
N LEU A 213 12.07 -19.85 3.01
CA LEU A 213 12.88 -21.08 3.04
C LEU A 213 14.10 -20.98 3.96
N SER A 214 14.40 -19.80 4.50
CA SER A 214 15.49 -19.64 5.45
C SER A 214 15.08 -20.19 6.82
N HIS A 215 15.81 -21.21 7.30
CA HIS A 215 15.70 -21.67 8.68
C HIS A 215 16.47 -20.72 9.60
N SER A 216 15.93 -19.53 9.81
CA SER A 216 16.39 -18.64 10.89
C SER A 216 15.19 -18.31 11.77
N PRO A 217 15.31 -18.41 13.12
CA PRO A 217 14.24 -18.02 14.01
C PRO A 217 13.89 -16.53 13.77
N PRO A 218 12.60 -16.14 13.91
CA PRO A 218 12.20 -14.76 13.68
C PRO A 218 13.01 -13.83 14.59
N GLN A 219 13.82 -12.96 13.99
CA GLN A 219 14.48 -11.90 14.74
C GLN A 219 13.41 -10.93 15.22
N ALA A 220 13.40 -10.68 16.52
CA ALA A 220 12.57 -9.63 17.11
C ALA A 220 12.85 -8.32 16.35
N ALA A 221 11.78 -7.70 15.83
CA ALA A 221 11.86 -6.42 15.16
C ALA A 221 12.63 -5.44 16.07
N GLN A 222 13.77 -4.94 15.60
CA GLN A 222 14.47 -3.87 16.28
C GLN A 222 13.57 -2.64 16.24
N THR A 223 12.91 -2.35 17.35
CA THR A 223 12.40 -1.01 17.66
C THR A 223 13.60 -0.08 17.60
N LYS A 224 13.71 0.70 16.51
CA LYS A 224 14.61 1.85 16.51
C LYS A 224 14.06 2.86 17.50
N ASP A 225 14.79 2.99 18.60
CA ASP A 225 14.62 4.03 19.59
C ASP A 225 14.63 5.42 18.93
N LYS A 226 13.58 6.18 19.26
CA LYS A 226 13.56 7.60 19.61
C LYS A 226 14.60 8.49 18.91
N ILE A 227 14.12 9.27 17.94
CA ILE A 227 14.73 10.55 17.60
C ILE A 227 14.57 11.45 18.83
N HIS A 228 15.71 11.88 19.38
CA HIS A 228 15.77 12.93 20.38
C HIS A 228 15.37 14.27 19.77
N VAL A 229 14.43 14.94 20.48
CA VAL A 229 14.03 16.35 20.50
C VAL A 229 14.66 17.27 19.45
#